data_AF-A0A120AFL7-F1
#
_entry.id   AF-A0A120AFL7-F1
#
_cell.length_a   1.000
_cell.length_b   1.000
_cell.length_c   1.000
_cell.angle_alpha   90.00
_cell.angle_beta   90.00
_cell.angle_gamma   90.00
#
_symmetry.space_group_name_H-M   'P 1'
#
loop_
_entity.id
_entity.type
_entity.pdbx_description
1 polymer ?
#
loop_
_entity_poly.entity_id
_entity_poly.type
_entity_poly.pdbx_seq_one_letter_code
_entity_poly.pdbx_strand_id
1 'polypeptide(L)'
;MPRLRLDKVALRLISRLQAALSPRVADGQVVMFSVTAPIRLPSKTAAELEADISQCLRRGATTVEISDTICGNQVRVRFAKGGARPASKVVGFVHNPGTDPRVLFDLTVGLLRHIGAAVDKRPPESFDGDRWLVIADEQGGERIGTYRQVYSQLGVSTDFNKMLVVFADGQVETLTG
;
A
#
# COMPACT_ATOMS: atom_id res chain seq x y z
N MET A 1 -5.34 15.13 -5.19
CA MET A 1 -4.81 13.79 -4.83
C MET A 1 -3.39 13.56 -5.33
N PRO A 2 -2.63 12.68 -4.66
CA PRO A 2 -1.32 12.23 -5.10
C PRO A 2 -1.30 11.75 -6.56
N ARG A 3 -0.49 12.38 -7.41
CA ARG A 3 -0.25 11.87 -8.77
C ARG A 3 0.87 10.84 -8.73
N LEU A 4 0.49 9.56 -8.76
CA LEU A 4 1.42 8.45 -8.81
C LEU A 4 2.09 8.35 -10.19
N ARG A 5 3.37 7.97 -10.18
CA ARG A 5 4.17 7.66 -11.36
C ARG A 5 4.24 6.14 -11.49
N LEU A 6 3.75 5.64 -12.62
CA LEU A 6 3.69 4.20 -12.93
C LEU A 6 4.49 3.86 -14.20
N ASP A 7 5.50 4.67 -14.53
CA ASP A 7 6.42 4.35 -15.62
C ASP A 7 7.34 3.16 -15.26
N LYS A 8 8.03 2.64 -16.27
CA LYS A 8 8.88 1.45 -16.14
C LYS A 8 9.96 1.58 -15.06
N VAL A 9 10.48 2.78 -14.81
CA VAL A 9 11.50 3.02 -13.78
C VAL A 9 10.88 2.93 -12.40
N ALA A 10 9.74 3.59 -12.21
CA ALA A 10 8.99 3.53 -10.96
C ALA A 10 8.56 2.09 -10.60
N LEU A 11 7.92 1.39 -11.54
CA LEU A 11 7.47 0.02 -11.30
C LEU A 11 8.63 -0.93 -10.98
N ARG A 12 9.75 -0.81 -11.70
CA ARG A 12 10.95 -1.63 -11.44
C ARG A 12 11.54 -1.37 -10.05
N LEU A 13 11.60 -0.12 -9.61
CA LEU A 13 12.06 0.22 -8.26
C LEU A 13 11.15 -0.43 -7.21
N ILE A 14 9.83 -0.34 -7.40
CA ILE A 14 8.85 -0.93 -6.48
C ILE A 14 9.01 -2.45 -6.42
N SER A 15 8.98 -3.14 -7.57
CA SER A 15 9.08 -4.60 -7.60
C SER A 15 10.41 -5.12 -7.03
N ARG A 16 11.52 -4.41 -7.26
CA ARG A 16 12.82 -4.76 -6.66
C ARG A 16 12.77 -4.71 -5.14
N LEU A 17 12.25 -3.62 -4.58
CA LEU A 17 12.17 -3.44 -3.12
C LEU A 17 11.19 -4.43 -2.50
N GLN A 18 10.05 -4.69 -3.16
CA GLN A 18 9.10 -5.72 -2.72
C GLN A 18 9.76 -7.10 -2.65
N ALA A 19 10.49 -7.52 -3.69
CA ALA A 19 11.16 -8.81 -3.71
C ALA A 19 12.25 -8.93 -2.62
N ALA A 20 13.03 -7.86 -2.40
CA ALA A 20 14.12 -7.87 -1.42
C ALA A 20 13.64 -7.82 0.03
N LEU A 21 12.58 -7.06 0.31
CA LEU A 21 12.15 -6.75 1.66
C LEU A 21 11.02 -7.66 2.16
N SER A 22 10.11 -8.14 1.31
CA SER A 22 8.95 -8.94 1.76
C SER A 22 9.32 -10.17 2.60
N PRO A 23 10.39 -10.95 2.28
CA PRO A 23 10.80 -12.07 3.12
C PRO A 23 11.27 -11.67 4.54
N ARG A 24 11.62 -10.40 4.75
CA ARG A 24 12.17 -9.88 6.02
C ARG A 24 11.11 -9.21 6.91
N VAL A 25 9.95 -8.90 6.36
CA VAL A 25 8.85 -8.28 7.12
C VAL A 25 8.09 -9.37 7.87
N ALA A 26 7.83 -9.16 9.17
CA ALA A 26 7.11 -10.12 9.97
C ALA A 26 5.65 -10.29 9.49
N ASP A 27 5.05 -11.44 9.81
CA ASP A 27 3.63 -11.65 9.53
C ASP A 27 2.75 -10.64 10.29
N GLY A 28 1.69 -10.17 9.63
CA GLY A 28 0.83 -9.12 10.18
C GLY A 28 1.47 -7.73 10.22
N GLN A 29 2.66 -7.54 9.63
CA GLN A 29 3.26 -6.24 9.40
C GLN A 29 3.28 -5.89 7.91
N VAL A 30 3.15 -4.60 7.62
CA VAL A 30 3.29 -4.03 6.29
C VAL A 30 4.26 -2.85 6.35
N VAL A 31 5.20 -2.80 5.40
CA VAL A 31 6.09 -1.68 5.17
C VAL A 31 5.58 -0.89 3.97
N MET A 32 5.34 0.39 4.16
CA MET A 32 5.01 1.31 3.08
C MET A 32 6.20 2.23 2.85
N PHE A 33 6.52 2.51 1.59
CA PHE A 33 7.50 3.53 1.26
C PHE A 33 7.04 4.41 0.09
N SER A 34 7.55 5.64 0.05
CA SER A 34 7.32 6.59 -1.03
C SER A 34 8.63 7.17 -1.53
N VAL A 35 8.74 7.40 -2.84
CA VAL A 35 9.88 8.07 -3.48
C VAL A 35 9.36 9.19 -4.39
N THR A 36 9.91 10.40 -4.26
CA THR A 36 9.55 11.51 -5.14
C THR A 36 10.20 11.36 -6.51
N ALA A 37 9.44 11.58 -7.59
CA ALA A 37 9.91 11.62 -8.97
C ALA A 37 10.46 13.02 -9.36
N PRO A 38 11.32 13.13 -10.38
CA PRO A 38 11.93 12.03 -11.15
C PRO A 38 13.00 11.28 -10.33
N ILE A 39 13.07 9.96 -10.52
CA ILE A 39 14.10 9.13 -9.87
C ILE A 39 15.40 9.27 -10.67
N ARG A 40 16.41 9.93 -10.11
CA ARG A 40 17.65 10.26 -10.83
C ARG A 40 18.61 9.08 -10.91
N LEU A 41 18.78 8.36 -9.80
CA LEU A 41 19.73 7.24 -9.66
C LEU A 41 18.99 5.99 -9.17
N PRO A 42 18.10 5.38 -9.97
CA PRO A 42 17.14 4.37 -9.50
C PRO A 42 17.79 3.18 -8.81
N SER A 43 18.91 2.67 -9.34
CA SER A 43 19.63 1.55 -8.73
C SER A 43 20.23 1.91 -7.37
N LYS A 44 20.81 3.11 -7.24
CA LYS A 44 21.43 3.57 -6.00
C LYS A 44 20.37 3.92 -4.95
N THR A 45 19.31 4.63 -5.35
CA THR A 45 18.16 4.91 -4.51
C THR A 45 17.53 3.64 -3.96
N ALA A 46 17.35 2.61 -4.79
CA ALA A 46 16.79 1.34 -4.33
C ALA A 46 17.73 0.62 -3.34
N ALA A 47 19.04 0.61 -3.58
CA ALA A 47 20.00 -0.06 -2.69
C ALA A 47 20.10 0.62 -1.32
N GLU A 48 20.17 1.95 -1.28
CA GLU A 48 20.20 2.73 -0.03
C GLU A 48 18.90 2.54 0.74
N LEU A 49 17.74 2.68 0.07
CA LEU A 49 16.44 2.49 0.71
C LEU A 49 16.24 1.05 1.24
N GLU A 50 16.67 0.03 0.50
CA GLU A 50 16.64 -1.36 0.96
C GLU A 50 17.47 -1.55 2.23
N ALA A 51 18.68 -0.96 2.27
CA ALA A 51 19.58 -1.05 3.41
C ALA A 51 18.97 -0.39 4.66
N ASP A 52 18.40 0.80 4.51
CA ASP A 52 17.77 1.55 5.61
C ASP A 52 16.57 0.79 6.17
N ILE A 53 15.65 0.33 5.31
CA ILE A 53 14.48 -0.44 5.75
C ILE A 53 14.93 -1.74 6.43
N SER A 54 15.92 -2.43 5.87
CA SER A 54 16.45 -3.67 6.45
C SER A 54 17.11 -3.44 7.82
N GLN A 55 17.75 -2.30 8.03
CA GLN A 55 18.30 -1.94 9.33
C GLN A 55 17.19 -1.68 10.34
N CYS A 56 16.11 -1.00 9.95
CA CYS A 56 14.96 -0.75 10.82
C CYS A 56 14.22 -2.04 11.20
N LEU A 57 14.03 -2.95 10.25
CA LEU A 57 13.44 -4.27 10.50
C LEU A 57 14.26 -5.06 11.51
N ARG A 58 15.59 -5.07 11.39
CA ARG A 58 16.48 -5.75 12.35
C ARG A 58 16.42 -5.17 13.77
N ARG A 59 16.12 -3.88 13.90
CA ARG A 59 15.98 -3.20 15.20
C ARG A 59 14.60 -3.38 15.84
N GLY A 60 13.65 -4.06 15.17
CA GLY A 60 12.30 -4.26 15.68
C GLY A 60 11.46 -2.98 15.72
N ALA A 61 11.74 -2.03 14.82
CA ALA A 61 11.00 -0.77 14.73
C ALA A 61 9.50 -1.04 14.50
N THR A 62 8.66 -0.70 15.47
CA THR A 62 7.22 -1.05 15.47
C THR A 62 6.36 0.03 14.85
N THR A 63 6.77 1.30 14.93
CA THR A 63 6.12 2.44 14.24
C THR A 63 7.16 3.55 14.06
N VAL A 64 7.81 3.62 12.91
CA VAL A 64 8.74 4.71 12.59
C VAL A 64 8.33 5.27 11.23
N GLU A 65 8.02 6.57 11.18
CA GLU A 65 8.03 7.30 9.93
C GLU A 65 9.45 7.83 9.73
N ILE A 66 10.15 7.27 8.76
CA ILE A 66 11.46 7.77 8.34
C ILE A 66 11.20 8.74 7.21
N SER A 67 11.79 9.93 7.26
CA SER A 67 11.81 10.87 6.15
C SER A 67 13.26 11.23 5.90
N ASP A 68 13.73 10.95 4.69
CA ASP A 68 15.12 11.20 4.30
C ASP A 68 15.21 11.65 2.83
N THR A 69 16.38 12.08 2.41
CA THR A 69 16.72 12.36 1.01
C THR A 69 17.78 11.37 0.53
N ILE A 70 17.38 10.46 -0.34
CA ILE A 70 18.25 9.43 -0.91
C ILE A 70 18.52 9.79 -2.37
N CYS A 71 19.79 10.03 -2.71
CA CYS A 71 20.20 10.36 -4.08
C CYS A 71 19.40 11.53 -4.73
N GLY A 72 18.97 12.49 -3.92
CA GLY A 72 18.17 13.64 -4.36
C GLY A 72 16.67 13.37 -4.50
N ASN A 73 16.18 12.19 -4.08
CA ASN A 73 14.77 11.86 -4.00
C ASN A 73 14.32 11.95 -2.54
N GLN A 74 13.22 12.67 -2.26
CA GLN A 74 12.59 12.59 -0.95
C GLN A 74 11.98 11.20 -0.80
N VAL A 75 12.34 10.54 0.28
CA VAL A 75 11.88 9.19 0.62
C VAL A 75 11.17 9.22 1.95
N ARG A 76 10.06 8.49 2.04
CA ARG A 76 9.46 8.17 3.32
C ARG A 76 9.22 6.69 3.47
N VAL A 77 9.29 6.21 4.70
CA VAL A 77 9.00 4.83 5.07
C VAL A 77 8.07 4.85 6.27
N ARG A 78 7.05 4.00 6.29
CA ARG A 78 6.18 3.79 7.44
C ARG A 78 5.93 2.30 7.65
N PHE A 79 6.06 1.85 8.89
CA PHE A 79 5.70 0.51 9.33
C PHE A 79 4.30 0.54 9.95
N ALA A 80 3.45 -0.42 9.60
CA ALA A 80 2.11 -0.55 10.16
C ALA A 80 1.75 -2.02 10.41
N LYS A 81 0.79 -2.24 11.32
CA LYS A 81 0.15 -3.55 11.46
C LYS A 81 -0.84 -3.75 10.31
N GLY A 82 -0.64 -4.82 9.55
CA GLY A 82 -1.61 -5.28 8.56
C GLY A 82 -2.74 -6.01 9.27
N GLY A 83 -3.96 -5.46 9.21
CA GLY A 83 -5.15 -6.16 9.71
C GLY A 83 -5.49 -7.41 8.89
N ALA A 84 -5.19 -7.39 7.59
CA ALA A 84 -5.23 -8.55 6.71
C ALA A 84 -3.85 -9.22 6.61
N ARG A 85 -3.79 -10.48 6.14
CA ARG A 85 -2.54 -11.16 5.73
C ARG A 85 -2.31 -10.98 4.21
N PRO A 86 -1.69 -9.88 3.75
CA PRO A 86 -1.44 -9.68 2.33
C PRO A 86 -0.36 -10.63 1.82
N ALA A 87 -0.40 -10.97 0.53
CA ALA A 87 0.66 -11.74 -0.12
C ALA A 87 1.97 -10.94 -0.20
N SER A 88 1.89 -9.62 -0.42
CA SER A 88 3.02 -8.71 -0.29
C SER A 88 2.93 -7.92 1.00
N LYS A 89 4.02 -7.94 1.78
CA LYS A 89 4.17 -7.16 3.01
C LYS A 89 4.76 -5.78 2.75
N VAL A 90 4.97 -5.41 1.49
CA VAL A 90 5.65 -4.18 1.08
C VAL A 90 4.83 -3.45 0.02
N VAL A 91 4.50 -2.18 0.29
CA VAL A 91 3.75 -1.31 -0.62
C VAL A 91 4.62 -0.10 -0.98
N GLY A 92 4.82 0.12 -2.27
CA GLY A 92 5.65 1.20 -2.78
C GLY A 92 4.83 2.25 -3.54
N PHE A 93 5.25 3.51 -3.41
CA PHE A 93 4.71 4.62 -4.17
C PHE A 93 5.84 5.42 -4.80
N VAL A 94 5.65 5.81 -6.06
CA VAL A 94 6.44 6.88 -6.67
C VAL A 94 5.47 8.01 -6.99
N HIS A 95 5.75 9.22 -6.54
CA HIS A 95 4.83 10.35 -6.70
C HIS A 95 5.54 11.59 -7.24
N ASN A 96 4.82 12.45 -7.94
CA ASN A 96 5.39 13.73 -8.38
C ASN A 96 5.64 14.67 -7.17
N PRO A 97 6.51 15.69 -7.30
CA PRO A 97 6.73 16.71 -6.27
C PRO A 97 5.42 17.43 -5.89
N GLY A 98 5.38 17.99 -4.67
CA GLY A 98 4.20 18.70 -4.15
C GLY A 98 3.07 17.80 -3.65
N THR A 99 3.30 16.49 -3.60
CA THR A 99 2.37 15.50 -3.04
C THR A 99 2.81 15.12 -1.63
N ASP A 100 1.87 15.11 -0.66
CA ASP A 100 2.12 14.53 0.65
C ASP A 100 1.91 13.00 0.60
N PRO A 101 2.97 12.19 0.76
CA PRO A 101 2.86 10.73 0.72
C PRO A 101 2.12 10.13 1.92
N ARG A 102 1.91 10.89 3.01
CA ARG A 102 1.17 10.38 4.19
C ARG A 102 -0.25 9.97 3.85
N VAL A 103 -0.90 10.70 2.94
CA VAL A 103 -2.25 10.37 2.46
C VAL A 103 -2.29 8.98 1.81
N LEU A 104 -1.23 8.59 1.09
CA LEU A 104 -1.12 7.26 0.49
C LEU A 104 -1.00 6.17 1.56
N PHE A 105 -0.18 6.42 2.58
CA PHE A 105 0.01 5.49 3.70
C PHE A 105 -1.27 5.32 4.52
N ASP A 106 -1.97 6.43 4.81
CA ASP A 106 -3.23 6.40 5.56
C ASP A 106 -4.30 5.63 4.80
N LEU A 107 -4.38 5.81 3.47
CA LEU A 107 -5.29 5.04 2.61
C LEU A 107 -4.94 3.56 2.63
N THR A 108 -3.66 3.18 2.52
CA THR A 108 -3.23 1.77 2.60
C THR A 108 -3.60 1.14 3.93
N VAL A 109 -3.34 1.83 5.05
CA VAL A 109 -3.69 1.35 6.39
C VAL A 109 -5.21 1.22 6.55
N GLY A 110 -5.97 2.20 6.05
CA GLY A 110 -7.43 2.16 6.02
C GLY A 110 -7.96 0.94 5.26
N LEU A 111 -7.47 0.73 4.03
CA LEU A 111 -7.85 -0.41 3.20
C LEU A 111 -7.55 -1.75 3.88
N LEU A 112 -6.34 -1.92 4.44
CA LEU A 112 -5.96 -3.13 5.18
C LEU A 112 -6.84 -3.38 6.40
N ARG A 113 -7.27 -2.31 7.09
CA ARG A 113 -8.18 -2.40 8.23
C ARG A 113 -9.58 -2.83 7.78
N HIS A 114 -10.11 -2.25 6.70
CA HIS A 114 -11.41 -2.64 6.16
C HIS A 114 -11.43 -4.11 5.72
N ILE A 115 -10.40 -4.55 4.99
CA ILE A 115 -10.28 -5.94 4.56
C ILE A 115 -10.15 -6.87 5.77
N GLY A 116 -9.24 -6.57 6.71
CA GLY A 116 -9.05 -7.39 7.91
C GLY A 116 -10.34 -7.54 8.73
N ALA A 117 -11.01 -6.42 9.03
CA ALA A 117 -12.26 -6.44 9.79
C ALA A 117 -13.39 -7.19 9.07
N ALA A 118 -13.41 -7.20 7.74
CA ALA A 118 -14.40 -7.92 6.96
C ALA A 118 -14.08 -9.42 6.85
N VAL A 119 -12.81 -9.80 6.80
CA VAL A 119 -12.36 -11.20 6.83
C VAL A 119 -12.66 -11.84 8.19
N ASP A 120 -12.45 -11.09 9.29
CA ASP A 120 -12.72 -11.58 10.65
C ASP A 120 -14.23 -11.82 10.90
N LYS A 121 -15.10 -11.10 10.17
CA LYS A 121 -16.55 -11.34 10.18
C LYS A 121 -16.88 -12.58 9.36
N ARG A 122 -16.83 -13.75 10.00
CA ARG A 122 -17.27 -15.00 9.38
C ARG A 122 -18.78 -14.96 9.14
N PRO A 123 -19.24 -15.31 7.93
CA PRO A 123 -20.66 -15.55 7.72
C PRO A 123 -21.09 -16.80 8.50
N PRO A 124 -22.40 -16.99 8.75
CA PRO A 124 -22.93 -18.25 9.26
C PRO A 124 -22.48 -19.43 8.41
N GLU A 125 -22.29 -20.61 9.00
CA GLU A 125 -21.88 -21.83 8.27
C GLU A 125 -22.86 -22.22 7.14
N SER A 126 -24.11 -21.78 7.25
CA SER A 126 -25.16 -22.01 6.25
C SER A 126 -25.19 -20.99 5.11
N PHE A 127 -24.30 -19.99 5.10
CA PHE A 127 -24.29 -18.97 4.06
C PHE A 127 -23.58 -19.50 2.80
N ASP A 128 -24.35 -19.72 1.74
CA ASP A 128 -23.90 -20.16 0.41
C ASP A 128 -23.87 -19.03 -0.62
N GLY A 129 -24.17 -17.80 -0.19
CA GLY A 129 -24.25 -16.63 -1.06
C GLY A 129 -22.92 -15.94 -1.35
N ASP A 130 -22.97 -14.97 -2.26
CA ASP A 130 -21.85 -14.11 -2.59
C ASP A 130 -21.49 -13.17 -1.43
N ARG A 131 -20.20 -13.09 -1.09
CA ARG A 131 -19.69 -12.09 -0.14
C ARG A 131 -19.16 -10.87 -0.88
N TRP A 132 -19.69 -9.70 -0.59
CA TRP A 132 -19.19 -8.44 -1.14
C TRP A 132 -18.65 -7.55 -0.01
N LEU A 133 -17.53 -6.85 -0.28
CA LEU A 133 -17.01 -5.82 0.62
C LEU A 133 -17.31 -4.44 0.04
N VAL A 134 -17.95 -3.59 0.84
CA VAL A 134 -18.20 -2.19 0.48
C VAL A 134 -17.43 -1.29 1.43
N ILE A 135 -16.61 -0.41 0.85
CA ILE A 135 -15.80 0.58 1.57
C ILE A 135 -16.43 1.95 1.31
N ALA A 136 -16.86 2.64 2.37
CA ALA A 136 -17.26 4.03 2.26
C ALA A 136 -16.00 4.91 2.44
N ASP A 137 -15.66 5.71 1.43
CA ASP A 137 -14.65 6.76 1.52
C ASP A 137 -15.35 8.12 1.46
N GLU A 138 -15.20 8.93 2.51
CA GLU A 138 -15.79 10.28 2.60
C GLU A 138 -15.11 11.30 1.67
N GLN A 139 -14.21 10.85 0.81
CA GLN A 139 -13.41 11.66 -0.09
C GLN A 139 -13.86 11.42 -1.54
N GLY A 140 -13.35 12.22 -2.47
CA GLY A 140 -13.80 12.16 -3.85
C GLY A 140 -13.27 10.94 -4.63
N GLY A 141 -13.98 10.60 -5.71
CA GLY A 141 -13.70 9.46 -6.59
C GLY A 141 -12.32 9.45 -7.23
N GLU A 142 -11.59 10.57 -7.22
CA GLU A 142 -10.23 10.66 -7.75
C GLU A 142 -9.21 9.76 -7.02
N ARG A 143 -9.58 9.17 -5.87
CA ARG A 143 -8.77 8.20 -5.11
C ARG A 143 -8.84 6.77 -5.63
N ILE A 144 -9.80 6.43 -6.49
CA ILE A 144 -9.98 5.04 -6.95
C ILE A 144 -8.72 4.45 -7.58
N GLY A 145 -7.94 5.27 -8.31
CA GLY A 145 -6.67 4.84 -8.89
C GLY A 145 -5.65 4.43 -7.84
N THR A 146 -5.61 5.12 -6.69
CA THR A 146 -4.74 4.75 -5.56
C THR A 146 -5.22 3.48 -4.89
N TYR A 147 -6.54 3.33 -4.67
CA TYR A 147 -7.10 2.08 -4.14
C TYR A 147 -6.71 0.87 -5.00
N ARG A 148 -6.92 0.95 -6.33
CA ARG A 148 -6.56 -0.11 -7.28
C ARG A 148 -5.07 -0.43 -7.24
N GLN A 149 -4.21 0.60 -7.18
CA GLN A 149 -2.76 0.43 -7.13
C GLN A 149 -2.26 -0.17 -5.81
N VAL A 150 -2.89 0.15 -4.68
CA VAL A 150 -2.55 -0.47 -3.39
C VAL A 150 -3.02 -1.90 -3.37
N TYR A 151 -4.26 -2.15 -3.80
CA TYR A 151 -4.85 -3.47 -3.84
C TYR A 151 -4.03 -4.44 -4.70
N SER A 152 -3.62 -4.02 -5.91
CA SER A 152 -2.80 -4.84 -6.81
C SER A 152 -1.45 -5.21 -6.19
N GLN A 153 -0.84 -4.30 -5.43
CA GLN A 153 0.44 -4.54 -4.76
C GLN A 153 0.32 -5.47 -3.56
N LEU A 154 -0.76 -5.37 -2.78
CA LEU A 154 -0.97 -6.21 -1.60
C LEU A 154 -1.21 -7.67 -1.98
N GLY A 155 -1.81 -7.92 -3.15
CA GLY A 155 -2.12 -9.28 -3.62
C GLY A 155 -2.95 -10.06 -2.61
N VAL A 156 -3.88 -9.38 -1.92
CA VAL A 156 -4.69 -10.03 -0.88
C VAL A 156 -5.61 -11.05 -1.55
N SER A 157 -5.52 -12.30 -1.11
CA SER A 157 -6.53 -13.31 -1.45
C SER A 157 -7.70 -13.14 -0.48
N THR A 158 -8.87 -12.86 -1.01
CA THR A 158 -10.12 -12.73 -0.24
C THR A 158 -11.18 -13.61 -0.86
N ASP A 159 -12.12 -14.08 -0.05
CA ASP A 159 -13.34 -14.76 -0.48
C ASP A 159 -14.46 -13.79 -0.92
N PHE A 160 -14.16 -12.49 -1.01
CA PHE A 160 -15.10 -11.52 -1.56
C PHE A 160 -15.19 -11.64 -3.08
N ASN A 161 -16.39 -11.88 -3.60
CA ASN A 161 -16.68 -11.90 -5.03
C ASN A 161 -16.51 -10.51 -5.66
N LYS A 162 -16.82 -9.45 -4.90
CA LYS A 162 -16.65 -8.06 -5.33
C LYS A 162 -16.21 -7.18 -4.19
N MET A 163 -15.39 -6.18 -4.53
CA MET A 163 -15.05 -5.08 -3.63
C MET A 163 -15.41 -3.76 -4.29
N LEU A 164 -16.19 -2.95 -3.58
CA LEU A 164 -16.70 -1.67 -4.05
C LEU A 164 -16.20 -0.55 -3.13
N VAL A 165 -15.94 0.62 -3.71
CA VAL A 165 -15.68 1.86 -2.99
C VAL A 165 -16.83 2.82 -3.31
N VAL A 166 -17.49 3.33 -2.27
CA VAL A 166 -18.55 4.34 -2.36
C VAL A 166 -17.96 5.65 -1.88
N PHE A 167 -17.97 6.66 -2.73
CA PHE A 167 -17.42 7.98 -2.45
C PHE A 167 -18.49 8.95 -1.93
N ALA A 168 -18.08 10.05 -1.31
CA ALA A 168 -18.99 11.03 -0.72
C ALA A 168 -19.93 11.71 -1.73
N ASP A 169 -19.55 11.76 -3.00
CA ASP A 169 -20.39 12.27 -4.10
C ASP A 169 -21.41 11.24 -4.62
N GLY A 170 -21.48 10.06 -3.98
CA GLY A 170 -22.36 8.97 -4.36
C GLY A 170 -21.82 8.10 -5.48
N GLN A 171 -20.62 8.37 -6.01
CA GLN A 171 -20.00 7.51 -7.00
C GLN A 171 -19.65 6.15 -6.39
N VAL A 172 -19.92 5.09 -7.13
CA VAL A 172 -19.59 3.71 -6.74
C VAL A 172 -18.62 3.15 -7.77
N GLU A 173 -17.44 2.76 -7.30
CA GLU A 173 -16.39 2.21 -8.15
C GLU A 173 -15.99 0.81 -7.70
N THR A 174 -15.73 -0.05 -8.68
CA THR A 174 -15.24 -1.40 -8.43
C THR A 174 -13.73 -1.39 -8.19
N LEU A 175 -13.29 -1.96 -7.07
CA LEU A 175 -11.89 -2.17 -6.73
C LEU A 175 -11.33 -3.45 -7.38
N THR A 176 -12.15 -4.50 -7.42
CA THR A 176 -11.86 -5.78 -8.07
C THR A 176 -13.11 -6.36 -8.71
N GLY A 177 -12.94 -6.90 -9.91
CA GLY A 177 -13.92 -7.71 -10.63
C GLY A 177 -13.19 -8.74 -11.47
#